data_AF-A0A7S4V6H9-F1
#
_entry.id   AF-A0A7S4V6H9-F1
#
_cell.length_a   1.000
_cell.length_b   1.000
_cell.length_c   1.000
_cell.angle_alpha   90.00
_cell.angle_beta   90.00
_cell.angle_gamma   90.00
#
_symmetry.space_group_name_H-M   'P 1'
#
loop_
_entity.id
_entity.type
_entity.pdbx_description
1 polymer ?
#
loop_
_entity_poly.entity_id
_entity_poly.type
_entity_poly.pdbx_seq_one_letter_code
_entity_poly.pdbx_strand_id
1 'polypeptide(L)'
;MSPLAKWHRSEPGLTERFELFVSGSELCNAYTELNDPERQLECFMAQAAAAEAGDEEAQEVDRGFVTALEHGLPPTGGWGCGIDRLAMLLTDKSSIREVILFPTMKPLQRAKKGTGGPIYEPPAEPVQFRLDADPVPEGMAIPSKCSAFEVQDEVFDVLPDLHIVVAVVTGVQNVDVSGRMREFADSVWAKARTLGEAQRLEGVPARQRGPPELQLWRRYAGRLNVSNGAYPQSVQSLWQRALQGSTVRISPLVDFYNALSIRHTITGGGFDLQALPGKLELRRSRPGDAFLALDARGGPTPVAEGEVSYTAEGASQAEGSILTRHLAYKQSKTGLIVPESSDVLLVFELPPDLVDRVAPALIEDLRSLPQLYDEGSEAQVVVSLVNRDSPKVDLPTSA
;
A
#
# COMPACT_ATOMS: atom_id res chain seq x y z
N MET A 1 -11.10 -11.52 -36.11
CA MET A 1 -12.57 -11.31 -36.25
C MET A 1 -13.04 -10.54 -35.02
N SER A 2 -14.02 -9.64 -35.10
CA SER A 2 -14.42 -8.74 -34.00
C SER A 2 -14.97 -9.54 -32.80
N PRO A 3 -14.27 -9.59 -31.64
CA PRO A 3 -14.54 -10.56 -30.57
C PRO A 3 -15.85 -10.36 -29.81
N LEU A 4 -16.49 -9.20 -30.00
CA LEU A 4 -17.74 -8.80 -29.34
C LEU A 4 -18.93 -8.71 -30.31
N ALA A 5 -18.71 -8.92 -31.61
CA ALA A 5 -19.76 -8.79 -32.61
C ALA A 5 -20.34 -10.16 -32.98
N LYS A 6 -21.65 -10.24 -33.17
CA LYS A 6 -22.27 -11.45 -33.72
C LYS A 6 -21.75 -11.75 -35.12
N TRP A 7 -21.63 -13.04 -35.43
CA TRP A 7 -21.50 -13.50 -36.81
C TRP A 7 -22.73 -13.11 -37.64
N HIS A 8 -22.51 -12.87 -38.92
CA HIS A 8 -23.60 -12.59 -39.84
C HIS A 8 -24.51 -13.81 -39.98
N ARG A 9 -25.83 -13.59 -39.88
CA ARG A 9 -26.84 -14.67 -39.88
C ARG A 9 -26.83 -15.57 -41.11
N SER A 10 -26.43 -15.03 -42.26
CA SER A 10 -26.51 -15.71 -43.56
C SER A 10 -25.20 -15.76 -44.33
N GLU A 11 -24.14 -15.08 -43.88
CA GLU A 11 -22.88 -14.97 -44.64
C GLU A 11 -21.70 -15.46 -43.80
N PRO A 12 -21.24 -16.71 -44.02
CA PRO A 12 -20.12 -17.27 -43.26
C PRO A 12 -18.85 -16.44 -43.38
N GLY A 13 -18.17 -16.22 -42.26
CA GLY A 13 -16.92 -15.44 -42.20
C GLY A 13 -17.12 -13.93 -42.01
N LEU A 14 -18.36 -13.43 -42.07
CA LEU A 14 -18.67 -12.03 -41.76
C LEU A 14 -19.23 -11.87 -40.34
N THR A 15 -19.13 -10.65 -39.82
CA THR A 15 -19.73 -10.20 -38.56
C THR A 15 -20.73 -9.07 -38.82
N GLU A 16 -21.77 -8.98 -38.00
CA GLU A 16 -22.74 -7.87 -38.00
C GLU A 16 -22.11 -6.60 -37.39
N ARG A 17 -21.15 -6.01 -38.10
CA ARG A 17 -20.45 -4.77 -37.73
C ARG A 17 -20.31 -3.87 -38.94
N PHE A 18 -20.43 -2.56 -38.74
CA PHE A 18 -20.02 -1.57 -39.73
C PHE A 18 -19.22 -0.45 -39.07
N GLU A 19 -18.35 0.15 -39.86
CA GLU A 19 -17.53 1.29 -39.45
C GLU A 19 -17.62 2.37 -40.52
N LEU A 20 -17.67 3.63 -40.09
CA LEU A 20 -17.61 4.78 -40.97
C LEU A 20 -16.24 5.43 -40.81
N PHE A 21 -15.46 5.44 -41.89
CA PHE A 21 -14.20 6.17 -41.96
C PHE A 21 -14.37 7.43 -42.81
N VAL A 22 -13.89 8.57 -42.29
CA VAL A 22 -13.84 9.82 -43.04
C VAL A 22 -12.43 10.39 -42.91
N SER A 23 -11.81 10.73 -44.05
CA SER A 23 -10.43 11.23 -44.10
C SER A 23 -9.41 10.36 -43.35
N GLY A 24 -9.57 9.03 -43.43
CA GLY A 24 -8.66 8.06 -42.79
C GLY A 24 -8.86 7.86 -41.28
N SER A 25 -9.86 8.51 -40.66
CA SER A 25 -10.19 8.35 -39.24
C SER A 25 -11.55 7.68 -39.04
N GLU A 26 -11.66 6.80 -38.04
CA GLU A 26 -12.93 6.19 -37.64
C GLU A 26 -13.84 7.22 -36.96
N LEU A 27 -15.01 7.45 -37.57
CA LEU A 27 -16.03 8.38 -37.10
C LEU A 27 -17.17 7.67 -36.36
N CYS A 28 -17.54 6.48 -36.83
CA CYS A 28 -18.61 5.69 -36.24
C CYS A 28 -18.25 4.21 -36.27
N ASN A 29 -18.62 3.50 -35.23
CA ASN A 29 -18.50 2.05 -35.13
C ASN A 29 -19.79 1.49 -34.52
N ALA A 30 -20.29 0.42 -35.10
CA ALA A 30 -21.51 -0.20 -34.66
C ALA A 30 -21.52 -1.68 -34.95
N TYR A 31 -22.10 -2.46 -34.04
CA TYR A 31 -22.18 -3.90 -34.19
C TYR A 31 -23.33 -4.49 -33.36
N THR A 32 -23.83 -5.65 -33.77
CA THR A 32 -24.74 -6.44 -32.93
C THR A 32 -23.91 -7.14 -31.85
N GLU A 33 -24.25 -6.94 -30.58
CA GLU A 33 -23.49 -7.47 -29.43
C GLU A 33 -23.60 -9.00 -29.37
N LEU A 34 -22.46 -9.69 -29.22
CA LEU A 34 -22.44 -11.13 -28.97
C LEU A 34 -22.95 -11.39 -27.56
N ASN A 35 -24.13 -12.01 -27.47
CA ASN A 35 -24.84 -12.26 -26.22
C ASN A 35 -24.93 -13.75 -25.87
N ASP A 36 -24.13 -14.59 -26.53
CA ASP A 36 -24.00 -16.02 -26.25
C ASP A 36 -22.76 -16.23 -25.35
N PRO A 37 -22.95 -16.62 -24.07
CA PRO A 37 -21.84 -16.70 -23.11
C PRO A 37 -20.81 -17.77 -23.48
N GLU A 38 -21.23 -18.91 -24.03
CA GLU A 38 -20.32 -19.98 -24.43
C GLU A 38 -19.43 -19.52 -25.58
N ARG A 39 -20.02 -18.89 -26.60
CA ARG A 39 -19.26 -18.36 -27.74
C ARG A 39 -18.39 -17.17 -27.37
N GLN A 40 -18.82 -16.32 -26.45
CA GLN A 40 -18.01 -15.22 -25.96
C GLN A 40 -16.77 -15.74 -25.23
N LEU A 41 -16.91 -16.81 -24.45
CA LEU A 41 -15.80 -17.48 -23.79
C LEU A 41 -14.82 -18.08 -24.79
N GLU A 42 -15.30 -18.73 -25.85
CA GLU A 42 -14.45 -19.25 -26.94
C GLU A 42 -13.63 -18.13 -27.61
N CYS A 43 -14.27 -16.98 -27.86
CA CYS A 43 -13.60 -15.81 -28.44
C CYS A 43 -12.50 -15.29 -27.51
N PHE A 44 -12.78 -15.17 -26.20
CA PHE A 44 -11.77 -14.76 -25.23
C PHE A 44 -10.64 -15.78 -25.07
N MET A 45 -10.92 -17.08 -25.11
CA MET A 45 -9.89 -18.12 -25.05
C MET A 45 -8.99 -18.08 -26.29
N ALA A 46 -9.55 -17.83 -27.48
CA ALA A 46 -8.79 -17.65 -28.69
C ALA A 46 -7.91 -16.38 -28.64
N GLN A 47 -8.40 -15.30 -28.03
CA GLN A 47 -7.60 -14.08 -27.80
C GLN A 47 -6.48 -14.31 -26.79
N ALA A 48 -6.74 -15.03 -25.70
CA ALA A 48 -5.71 -15.37 -24.71
C ALA A 48 -4.60 -16.25 -25.32
N ALA A 49 -4.96 -17.21 -26.17
CA ALA A 49 -3.98 -18.01 -26.90
C ALA A 49 -3.14 -17.16 -27.89
N ALA A 50 -3.74 -16.14 -28.50
CA ALA A 50 -3.01 -15.18 -29.34
C ALA A 50 -2.09 -14.26 -28.52
N ALA A 51 -2.50 -13.86 -27.31
CA ALA A 51 -1.68 -13.11 -26.37
C ALA A 51 -0.43 -13.89 -25.94
N GLU A 52 -0.59 -15.18 -25.60
CA GLU A 52 0.52 -16.09 -25.28
C GLU A 52 1.49 -16.27 -26.48
N ALA A 53 0.99 -16.13 -27.70
CA ALA A 53 1.79 -16.14 -28.93
C ALA A 53 2.46 -14.79 -29.27
N GLY A 54 2.27 -13.75 -28.44
CA GLY A 54 2.98 -12.47 -28.54
C GLY A 54 2.18 -11.31 -29.16
N ASP A 55 0.84 -11.39 -29.21
CA ASP A 55 -0.01 -10.26 -29.62
C ASP A 55 -0.23 -9.26 -28.47
N GLU A 56 0.35 -8.07 -28.57
CA GLU A 56 0.29 -7.01 -27.53
C GLU A 56 -1.10 -6.36 -27.40
N GLU A 57 -1.98 -6.50 -28.40
CA GLU A 57 -3.34 -5.93 -28.40
C GLU A 57 -4.40 -6.92 -27.87
N ALA A 58 -3.99 -8.15 -27.56
CA ALA A 58 -4.89 -9.19 -27.09
C ALA A 58 -5.29 -8.99 -25.62
N GLN A 59 -6.58 -9.16 -25.33
CA GLN A 59 -7.14 -8.96 -23.99
C GLN A 59 -7.28 -10.28 -23.21
N GLU A 60 -7.16 -10.21 -21.89
CA GLU A 60 -7.34 -11.36 -20.99
C GLU A 60 -8.81 -11.86 -21.01
N VAL A 61 -9.02 -13.12 -20.62
CA VAL A 61 -10.37 -13.67 -20.52
C VAL A 61 -11.14 -13.05 -19.35
N ASP A 62 -12.14 -12.24 -19.66
CA ASP A 62 -13.07 -11.68 -18.68
C ASP A 62 -14.18 -12.68 -18.32
N ARG A 63 -13.88 -13.55 -17.34
CA ARG A 63 -14.87 -14.50 -16.81
C ARG A 63 -16.05 -13.79 -16.12
N GLY A 64 -15.85 -12.60 -15.56
CA GLY A 64 -16.94 -11.84 -14.94
C GLY A 64 -17.95 -11.35 -15.98
N PHE A 65 -17.48 -10.90 -17.14
CA PHE A 65 -18.33 -10.55 -18.28
C PHE A 65 -19.10 -11.76 -18.82
N VAL A 66 -18.46 -12.92 -18.96
CA VAL A 66 -19.13 -14.16 -19.39
C VAL A 66 -20.22 -14.56 -18.39
N THR A 67 -19.93 -14.56 -17.08
CA THR A 67 -20.93 -14.82 -16.05
C THR A 67 -22.07 -13.81 -16.08
N ALA A 68 -21.79 -12.53 -16.37
CA ALA A 68 -22.84 -11.53 -16.56
C ALA A 68 -23.74 -11.85 -17.77
N LEU A 69 -23.19 -12.37 -18.87
CA LEU A 69 -23.96 -12.84 -20.02
C LEU A 69 -24.82 -14.07 -19.70
N GLU A 70 -24.35 -14.98 -18.84
CA GLU A 70 -25.12 -16.15 -18.36
C GLU A 70 -26.38 -15.74 -17.59
N HIS A 71 -26.35 -14.59 -16.91
CA HIS A 71 -27.53 -14.01 -16.26
C HIS A 71 -28.55 -13.41 -17.24
N GLY A 72 -28.18 -13.28 -18.53
CA GLY A 72 -29.07 -12.94 -19.63
C GLY A 72 -28.89 -11.52 -20.17
N LEU A 73 -28.27 -11.40 -21.34
CA LEU A 73 -28.24 -10.18 -22.14
C LEU A 73 -29.25 -10.29 -23.31
N PRO A 74 -30.33 -9.47 -23.35
CA PRO A 74 -31.24 -9.48 -24.48
C PRO A 74 -30.52 -9.11 -25.78
N PRO A 75 -31.09 -9.41 -26.97
CA PRO A 75 -30.50 -8.98 -28.23
C PRO A 75 -30.31 -7.45 -28.27
N THR A 76 -29.07 -7.01 -28.34
CA THR A 76 -28.67 -5.59 -28.34
C THR A 76 -27.66 -5.30 -29.45
N GLY A 77 -27.54 -4.03 -29.80
CA GLY A 77 -26.48 -3.54 -30.67
C GLY A 77 -25.80 -2.34 -30.05
N GLY A 78 -24.48 -2.24 -30.23
CA GLY A 78 -23.69 -1.08 -29.92
C GLY A 78 -23.65 -0.13 -31.11
N TRP A 79 -23.80 1.17 -30.87
CA TRP A 79 -23.56 2.23 -31.84
C TRP A 79 -22.85 3.38 -31.15
N GLY A 80 -21.65 3.71 -31.65
CA GLY A 80 -20.84 4.80 -31.16
C GLY A 80 -20.45 5.72 -32.30
N CYS A 81 -20.86 6.99 -32.24
CA CYS A 81 -20.42 8.03 -33.15
C CYS A 81 -19.59 9.07 -32.40
N GLY A 82 -18.39 9.33 -32.88
CA GLY A 82 -17.49 10.32 -32.29
C GLY A 82 -17.96 11.74 -32.62
N ILE A 83 -18.87 12.29 -31.82
CA ILE A 83 -19.40 13.66 -32.01
C ILE A 83 -18.28 14.71 -31.97
N ASP A 84 -17.29 14.55 -31.09
CA ASP A 84 -16.14 15.45 -31.05
C ASP A 84 -15.28 15.32 -32.32
N ARG A 85 -15.09 14.11 -32.86
CA ARG A 85 -14.37 13.91 -34.13
C ARG A 85 -15.15 14.46 -35.32
N LEU A 86 -16.48 14.37 -35.30
CA LEU A 86 -17.35 15.00 -36.28
C LEU A 86 -17.19 16.53 -36.22
N ALA A 87 -17.19 17.10 -35.01
CA ALA A 87 -16.98 18.53 -34.81
C ALA A 87 -15.59 18.96 -35.29
N MET A 88 -14.53 18.20 -34.98
CA MET A 88 -13.16 18.42 -35.50
C MET A 88 -13.17 18.50 -37.03
N LEU A 89 -13.81 17.53 -37.69
CA LEU A 89 -13.89 17.48 -39.14
C LEU A 89 -14.66 18.66 -39.73
N LEU A 90 -15.83 19.00 -39.17
CA LEU A 90 -16.67 20.10 -39.65
C LEU A 90 -16.06 21.49 -39.42
N THR A 91 -15.14 21.62 -38.46
CA THR A 91 -14.51 22.89 -38.08
C THR A 91 -13.04 22.98 -38.50
N ASP A 92 -12.55 22.00 -39.26
CA ASP A 92 -11.16 21.87 -39.72
C ASP A 92 -10.13 21.96 -38.58
N LYS A 93 -10.41 21.29 -37.47
CA LYS A 93 -9.55 21.24 -36.27
C LYS A 93 -8.87 19.89 -36.14
N SER A 94 -7.55 19.90 -35.96
CA SER A 94 -6.75 18.69 -35.80
C SER A 94 -6.65 18.19 -34.35
N SER A 95 -7.11 18.99 -33.37
CA SER A 95 -7.06 18.67 -31.95
C SER A 95 -8.46 18.61 -31.34
N ILE A 96 -8.80 17.48 -30.69
CA ILE A 96 -10.08 17.30 -29.98
C ILE A 96 -10.29 18.33 -28.87
N ARG A 97 -9.20 18.88 -28.30
CA ARG A 97 -9.26 19.93 -27.27
C ARG A 97 -9.88 21.23 -27.76
N GLU A 98 -9.86 21.48 -29.06
CA GLU A 98 -10.40 22.71 -29.65
C GLU A 98 -11.92 22.67 -29.87
N VAL A 99 -12.52 21.47 -29.81
CA VAL A 99 -13.95 21.28 -30.12
C VAL A 99 -14.74 20.60 -29.01
N ILE A 100 -14.07 20.04 -27.99
CA ILE A 100 -14.74 19.43 -26.85
C ILE A 100 -15.56 20.48 -26.09
N LEU A 101 -16.85 20.21 -25.92
CA LEU A 101 -17.79 21.16 -25.30
C LEU A 101 -17.41 21.50 -23.85
N PHE A 102 -16.78 20.54 -23.15
CA PHE A 102 -16.27 20.69 -21.79
C PHE A 102 -14.75 20.47 -21.79
N PRO A 103 -13.93 21.52 -21.96
CA PRO A 103 -12.48 21.39 -21.89
C PRO A 103 -12.08 20.81 -20.53
N THR A 104 -11.14 19.85 -20.55
CA THR A 104 -10.57 19.30 -19.33
C THR A 104 -9.80 20.41 -18.62
N MET A 105 -10.46 21.13 -17.71
CA MET A 105 -9.82 22.07 -16.81
C MET A 105 -8.68 21.32 -16.11
N LYS A 106 -7.47 21.89 -16.09
CA LYS A 106 -6.42 21.39 -15.18
C LYS A 106 -7.04 21.36 -13.78
N PRO A 107 -7.16 20.20 -13.12
CA PRO A 107 -7.66 20.17 -11.77
C PRO A 107 -6.74 21.05 -10.92
N LEU A 108 -7.28 22.02 -10.19
CA LEU A 108 -6.65 22.46 -8.95
C LEU A 108 -6.41 21.19 -8.17
N GLN A 109 -5.14 20.78 -7.99
CA GLN A 109 -4.69 19.46 -7.54
C GLN A 109 -5.73 18.74 -6.69
N ARG A 110 -6.65 18.07 -7.38
CA ARG A 110 -7.71 17.34 -6.74
C ARG A 110 -7.10 15.96 -6.60
N ALA A 111 -6.79 15.58 -5.36
CA ALA A 111 -6.37 14.23 -5.01
C ALA A 111 -7.14 13.26 -5.90
N LYS A 112 -6.41 12.46 -6.70
CA LYS A 112 -7.02 11.41 -7.52
C LYS A 112 -7.99 10.69 -6.60
N LYS A 113 -9.30 10.83 -6.81
CA LYS A 113 -10.28 9.96 -6.16
C LYS A 113 -9.79 8.56 -6.47
N GLY A 114 -9.39 7.84 -5.42
CA GLY A 114 -8.97 6.45 -5.56
C GLY A 114 -10.04 5.73 -6.34
N THR A 115 -9.64 5.04 -7.40
CA THR A 115 -10.48 4.04 -8.06
C THR A 115 -11.00 3.12 -6.95
N GLY A 116 -12.32 3.16 -6.72
CA GLY A 116 -12.98 2.57 -5.57
C GLY A 116 -12.62 1.11 -5.38
N GLY A 117 -11.66 0.85 -4.49
CA GLY A 117 -11.63 -0.42 -3.76
C GLY A 117 -12.84 -0.46 -2.81
N PRO A 118 -13.27 -1.65 -2.38
CA PRO A 118 -14.34 -1.78 -1.40
C PRO A 118 -14.02 -0.91 -0.19
N ILE A 119 -15.01 -0.11 0.23
CA ILE A 119 -14.94 0.71 1.44
C ILE A 119 -14.59 -0.24 2.58
N TYR A 120 -13.61 0.13 3.38
CA TYR A 120 -13.30 -0.64 4.58
C TYR A 120 -14.48 -0.55 5.55
N GLU A 121 -15.08 -1.69 5.83
CA GLU A 121 -16.10 -1.86 6.88
C GLU A 121 -15.38 -2.34 8.15
N PRO A 122 -15.56 -1.65 9.29
CA PRO A 122 -14.97 -2.07 10.55
C PRO A 122 -15.58 -3.41 11.02
N PRO A 123 -14.87 -4.17 11.87
CA PRO A 123 -15.41 -5.39 12.45
C PRO A 123 -16.67 -5.10 13.26
N ALA A 124 -17.63 -6.04 13.22
CA ALA A 124 -18.90 -5.91 13.94
C ALA A 124 -18.73 -5.95 15.46
N GLU A 125 -17.74 -6.72 15.94
CA GLU A 125 -17.36 -6.76 17.34
C GLU A 125 -16.20 -5.78 17.59
N PRO A 126 -16.25 -5.00 18.68
CA PRO A 126 -15.19 -4.07 19.02
C PRO A 126 -13.93 -4.84 19.47
N VAL A 127 -12.76 -4.27 19.18
CA VAL A 127 -11.45 -4.77 19.64
C VAL A 127 -11.46 -4.94 21.15
N GLN A 128 -11.15 -6.14 21.62
CA GLN A 128 -11.13 -6.49 23.05
C GLN A 128 -9.75 -6.42 23.67
N PHE A 129 -8.69 -6.49 22.86
CA PHE A 129 -7.32 -6.52 23.35
C PHE A 129 -6.97 -5.25 24.12
N ARG A 130 -6.32 -5.49 25.25
CA ARG A 130 -5.76 -4.47 26.13
C ARG A 130 -4.34 -4.89 26.48
N LEU A 131 -3.45 -3.91 26.53
CA LEU A 131 -2.09 -4.08 26.98
C LEU A 131 -1.81 -2.96 27.97
N ASP A 132 -1.49 -3.33 29.20
CA ASP A 132 -0.86 -2.40 30.12
C ASP A 132 0.58 -2.15 29.65
N ALA A 133 0.99 -0.89 29.64
CA ALA A 133 2.36 -0.55 29.26
C ALA A 133 3.36 -1.33 30.11
N ASP A 134 4.39 -1.89 29.46
CA ASP A 134 5.46 -2.57 30.18
C ASP A 134 6.09 -1.61 31.21
N PRO A 135 6.39 -2.07 32.43
CA PRO A 135 7.10 -1.24 33.39
C PRO A 135 8.48 -0.91 32.81
N VAL A 136 8.85 0.37 32.86
CA VAL A 136 10.19 0.81 32.47
C VAL A 136 11.21 0.18 33.42
N PRO A 137 12.18 -0.63 32.93
CA PRO A 137 13.21 -1.24 33.77
C PRO A 137 14.04 -0.19 34.53
N GLU A 138 14.44 -0.51 35.76
CA GLU A 138 15.35 0.34 36.53
C GLU A 138 16.66 0.54 35.76
N GLY A 139 17.04 1.81 35.53
CA GLY A 139 18.24 2.17 34.77
C GLY A 139 18.04 2.30 33.26
N MET A 140 16.84 2.00 32.72
CA MET A 140 16.50 2.34 31.34
C MET A 140 16.37 3.86 31.23
N ALA A 141 17.43 4.52 30.78
CA ALA A 141 17.43 5.93 30.47
C ALA A 141 17.94 6.11 29.04
N ILE A 142 17.11 6.70 28.20
CA ILE A 142 17.47 7.00 26.83
C ILE A 142 18.14 8.37 26.84
N PRO A 143 19.40 8.50 26.40
CA PRO A 143 20.01 9.79 26.09
C PRO A 143 19.41 10.30 24.78
N SER A 144 18.09 10.51 24.76
CA SER A 144 17.31 10.88 23.60
C SER A 144 16.81 12.31 23.72
N LYS A 145 16.82 13.01 22.60
CA LYS A 145 16.15 14.30 22.43
C LYS A 145 14.64 14.14 22.25
N CYS A 146 14.17 12.91 22.09
CA CYS A 146 12.78 12.55 21.90
C CYS A 146 12.13 12.22 23.25
N SER A 147 11.07 12.95 23.62
CA SER A 147 10.43 12.82 24.95
C SER A 147 9.19 11.95 24.97
N ALA A 148 8.50 11.80 23.84
CA ALA A 148 7.26 11.03 23.73
C ALA A 148 6.96 10.63 22.29
N PHE A 149 6.10 9.62 22.14
CA PHE A 149 5.34 9.36 20.93
C PHE A 149 3.85 9.65 21.18
N GLU A 150 3.22 10.40 20.28
CA GLU A 150 1.83 10.84 20.45
C GLU A 150 1.04 10.78 19.12
N VAL A 151 -0.16 10.21 19.16
CA VAL A 151 -1.11 10.26 18.05
C VAL A 151 -2.10 11.38 18.32
N GLN A 152 -2.14 12.38 17.44
CA GLN A 152 -3.03 13.53 17.58
C GLN A 152 -4.49 13.15 17.29
N ASP A 153 -5.43 13.81 17.97
CA ASP A 153 -6.88 13.55 17.88
C ASP A 153 -7.40 13.56 16.44
N GLU A 154 -6.91 14.48 15.60
CA GLU A 154 -7.33 14.57 14.19
C GLU A 154 -6.98 13.33 13.35
N VAL A 155 -6.08 12.47 13.82
CA VAL A 155 -5.79 11.18 13.17
C VAL A 155 -6.90 10.19 13.45
N PHE A 156 -7.43 10.18 14.68
CA PHE A 156 -8.53 9.31 15.06
C PHE A 156 -9.84 9.73 14.38
N ASP A 157 -9.99 10.96 13.90
CA ASP A 157 -11.12 11.35 13.06
C ASP A 157 -11.13 10.63 11.70
N VAL A 158 -9.95 10.27 11.20
CA VAL A 158 -9.77 9.54 9.93
C VAL A 158 -9.70 8.04 10.16
N LEU A 159 -9.02 7.62 11.23
CA LEU A 159 -8.80 6.24 11.62
C LEU A 159 -9.25 6.03 13.09
N PRO A 160 -10.57 5.99 13.37
CA PRO A 160 -11.09 5.93 14.73
C PRO A 160 -10.65 4.68 15.51
N ASP A 161 -10.39 3.60 14.79
CA ASP A 161 -10.07 2.28 15.33
C ASP A 161 -8.57 1.95 15.22
N LEU A 162 -7.72 2.97 15.00
CA LEU A 162 -6.28 2.78 14.86
C LEU A 162 -5.66 2.27 16.16
N HIS A 163 -4.93 1.17 16.04
CA HIS A 163 -4.08 0.64 17.09
C HIS A 163 -2.64 0.62 16.58
N ILE A 164 -1.70 1.04 17.42
CA ILE A 164 -0.28 0.99 17.14
C ILE A 164 0.41 0.28 18.29
N VAL A 165 1.08 -0.83 18.01
CA VAL A 165 2.01 -1.43 18.96
C VAL A 165 3.32 -0.67 18.82
N VAL A 166 3.77 -0.09 19.93
CA VAL A 166 4.99 0.71 20.01
C VAL A 166 5.99 -0.06 20.87
N ALA A 167 7.19 -0.27 20.34
CA ALA A 167 8.29 -0.84 21.10
C ALA A 167 9.44 0.17 21.20
N VAL A 168 9.76 0.56 22.41
CA VAL A 168 10.96 1.34 22.74
C VAL A 168 12.08 0.34 22.99
N VAL A 169 13.11 0.40 22.15
CA VAL A 169 14.23 -0.53 22.19
C VAL A 169 15.51 0.25 22.42
N THR A 170 16.28 -0.12 23.44
CA THR A 170 17.51 0.61 23.83
C THR A 170 18.70 -0.33 23.91
N GLY A 171 19.92 0.23 23.80
CA GLY A 171 21.16 -0.52 23.98
C GLY A 171 21.41 -1.59 22.91
N VAL A 172 20.85 -1.43 21.70
CA VAL A 172 21.05 -2.38 20.60
C VAL A 172 22.33 -2.12 19.82
N GLN A 173 22.90 -3.19 19.26
CA GLN A 173 24.02 -3.12 18.32
C GLN A 173 23.49 -3.29 16.87
N ASN A 174 23.55 -2.23 16.05
CA ASN A 174 22.95 -2.25 14.70
C ASN A 174 23.98 -2.47 13.55
N VAL A 175 25.20 -2.90 13.86
CA VAL A 175 26.28 -3.13 12.86
C VAL A 175 26.65 -4.59 12.65
N ASP A 176 26.56 -5.43 13.68
CA ASP A 176 27.00 -6.83 13.63
C ASP A 176 26.14 -7.69 14.55
N VAL A 177 24.95 -8.07 14.09
CA VAL A 177 24.12 -9.02 14.85
C VAL A 177 24.44 -10.45 14.47
N SER A 178 24.39 -11.28 15.50
CA SER A 178 24.53 -12.72 15.48
C SER A 178 23.82 -13.43 14.33
N GLY A 179 24.21 -14.69 14.13
CA GLY A 179 23.47 -15.62 13.29
C GLY A 179 21.98 -15.71 13.65
N ARG A 180 21.57 -15.58 14.92
CA ARG A 180 20.18 -15.82 15.34
C ARG A 180 19.19 -14.79 14.79
N MET A 181 19.53 -13.50 14.82
CA MET A 181 18.65 -12.47 14.26
C MET A 181 18.53 -12.62 12.74
N ARG A 182 19.64 -12.96 12.08
CA ARG A 182 19.66 -13.24 10.65
C ARG A 182 18.84 -14.49 10.30
N GLU A 183 19.02 -15.58 11.04
CA GLU A 183 18.28 -16.83 10.91
C GLU A 183 16.78 -16.60 11.13
N PHE A 184 16.40 -15.79 12.11
CA PHE A 184 15.02 -15.38 12.32
C PHE A 184 14.45 -14.71 11.07
N ALA A 185 15.10 -13.66 10.58
CA ALA A 185 14.66 -12.95 9.38
C ALA A 185 14.61 -13.89 8.16
N ASP A 186 15.68 -14.64 7.90
CA ASP A 186 15.78 -15.61 6.80
C ASP A 186 14.65 -16.64 6.85
N SER A 187 14.31 -17.16 8.04
CA SER A 187 13.23 -18.13 8.21
C SER A 187 11.86 -17.56 7.84
N VAL A 188 11.60 -16.28 8.17
CA VAL A 188 10.35 -15.61 7.82
C VAL A 188 10.27 -15.38 6.31
N TRP A 189 11.35 -14.87 5.71
CA TRP A 189 11.45 -14.68 4.27
C TRP A 189 11.29 -16.01 3.50
N ALA A 190 11.85 -17.11 4.01
CA ALA A 190 11.71 -18.44 3.44
C ALA A 190 10.25 -18.91 3.46
N LYS A 191 9.55 -18.78 4.60
CA LYS A 191 8.12 -19.13 4.72
C LYS A 191 7.26 -18.33 3.74
N ALA A 192 7.51 -17.02 3.61
CA ALA A 192 6.78 -16.17 2.67
C ALA A 192 7.00 -16.59 1.21
N ARG A 193 8.24 -16.96 0.83
CA ARG A 193 8.55 -17.52 -0.49
C ARG A 193 7.82 -18.84 -0.75
N THR A 194 7.84 -19.75 0.23
CA THR A 194 7.16 -21.04 0.12
C THR A 194 5.65 -20.87 -0.11
N LEU A 195 5.01 -19.93 0.58
CA LEU A 195 3.60 -19.59 0.34
C LEU A 195 3.37 -19.11 -1.09
N GLY A 196 4.21 -18.19 -1.58
CA GLY A 196 4.09 -17.65 -2.93
C GLY A 196 4.28 -18.70 -4.02
N GLU A 197 5.21 -19.62 -3.80
CA GLU A 197 5.46 -20.74 -4.71
C GLU A 197 4.31 -21.75 -4.71
N ALA A 198 3.77 -22.09 -3.54
CA ALA A 198 2.59 -22.95 -3.43
C ALA A 198 1.40 -22.36 -4.19
N GLN A 199 1.08 -21.08 -3.95
CA GLN A 199 0.00 -20.39 -4.66
C GLN A 199 0.25 -20.27 -6.17
N ARG A 200 1.51 -20.15 -6.60
CA ARG A 200 1.88 -20.17 -8.02
C ARG A 200 1.58 -21.53 -8.65
N LEU A 201 1.92 -22.62 -7.97
CA LEU A 201 1.66 -23.99 -8.42
C LEU A 201 0.16 -24.31 -8.46
N GLU A 202 -0.62 -23.73 -7.54
CA GLU A 202 -2.09 -23.81 -7.52
C GLU A 202 -2.77 -22.93 -8.59
N GLY A 203 -2.01 -22.19 -9.40
CA GLY A 203 -2.56 -21.32 -10.44
C GLY A 203 -3.19 -20.03 -9.92
N VAL A 204 -2.92 -19.63 -8.68
CA VAL A 204 -3.41 -18.36 -8.12
C VAL A 204 -2.81 -17.19 -8.92
N PRO A 205 -3.64 -16.28 -9.46
CA PRO A 205 -3.16 -15.11 -10.20
C PRO A 205 -2.19 -14.27 -9.37
N ALA A 206 -1.15 -13.73 -9.98
CA ALA A 206 -0.09 -12.99 -9.27
C ALA A 206 -0.62 -11.86 -8.36
N ARG A 207 -1.68 -11.16 -8.78
CA ARG A 207 -2.34 -10.07 -8.03
C ARG A 207 -3.09 -10.52 -6.76
N GLN A 208 -3.39 -11.82 -6.66
CA GLN A 208 -4.12 -12.47 -5.56
C GLN A 208 -3.21 -13.29 -4.64
N ARG A 209 -1.91 -13.42 -4.97
CA ARG A 209 -0.93 -14.11 -4.12
C ARG A 209 -0.60 -13.31 -2.87
N GLY A 210 -0.11 -14.03 -1.87
CA GLY A 210 0.13 -13.55 -0.51
C GLY A 210 -1.01 -13.92 0.44
N PRO A 211 -0.89 -13.52 1.70
CA PRO A 211 -1.90 -13.76 2.73
C PRO A 211 -3.12 -12.83 2.53
N PRO A 212 -4.32 -13.26 2.97
CA PRO A 212 -5.56 -12.50 2.81
C PRO A 212 -5.52 -11.12 3.49
N GLU A 213 -4.73 -10.96 4.54
CA GLU A 213 -4.51 -9.69 5.27
C GLU A 213 -3.96 -8.58 4.38
N LEU A 214 -3.29 -8.89 3.27
CA LEU A 214 -2.89 -7.87 2.29
C LEU A 214 -4.09 -7.17 1.66
N GLN A 215 -5.21 -7.88 1.47
CA GLN A 215 -6.43 -7.28 0.95
C GLN A 215 -7.09 -6.37 2.00
N LEU A 216 -7.03 -6.75 3.28
CA LEU A 216 -7.49 -5.92 4.39
C LEU A 216 -6.75 -4.58 4.40
N TRP A 217 -5.42 -4.59 4.29
CA TRP A 217 -4.62 -3.38 4.19
C TRP A 217 -5.00 -2.51 2.99
N ARG A 218 -5.29 -3.11 1.83
CA ARG A 218 -5.73 -2.35 0.65
C ARG A 218 -7.03 -1.59 0.91
N ARG A 219 -7.98 -2.22 1.62
CA ARG A 219 -9.25 -1.60 2.01
C ARG A 219 -9.03 -0.53 3.08
N TYR A 220 -8.29 -0.87 4.14
CA TYR A 220 -8.03 0.03 5.26
C TYR A 220 -7.29 1.30 4.83
N ALA A 221 -6.28 1.19 3.95
CA ALA A 221 -5.60 2.34 3.35
C ALA A 221 -6.55 3.25 2.54
N GLY A 222 -7.70 2.73 2.09
CA GLY A 222 -8.77 3.54 1.49
C GLY A 222 -9.30 4.64 2.42
N ARG A 223 -9.28 4.44 3.75
CA ARG A 223 -9.65 5.48 4.73
C ARG A 223 -8.70 6.68 4.72
N LEU A 224 -7.45 6.49 4.32
CA LEU A 224 -6.48 7.58 4.15
C LEU A 224 -6.75 8.43 2.90
N ASN A 225 -7.70 8.02 2.04
CA ASN A 225 -7.98 8.62 0.73
C ASN A 225 -6.72 8.66 -0.18
N VAL A 226 -5.91 7.61 -0.12
CA VAL A 226 -4.67 7.45 -0.88
C VAL A 226 -4.79 6.27 -1.82
N SER A 227 -4.29 6.41 -3.06
CA SER A 227 -4.16 5.27 -3.97
C SER A 227 -2.93 4.44 -3.60
N ASN A 228 -3.13 3.14 -3.35
CA ASN A 228 -2.05 2.17 -3.12
C ASN A 228 -1.03 2.12 -4.27
N GLY A 229 -1.42 2.49 -5.50
CA GLY A 229 -0.49 2.55 -6.62
C GLY A 229 0.49 3.74 -6.55
N ALA A 230 0.08 4.84 -5.92
CA ALA A 230 0.95 6.00 -5.71
C ALA A 230 1.78 5.87 -4.43
N TYR A 231 1.19 5.29 -3.39
CA TYR A 231 1.78 5.13 -2.07
C TYR A 231 1.58 3.70 -1.55
N PRO A 232 2.34 2.73 -2.10
CA PRO A 232 2.28 1.35 -1.62
C PRO A 232 2.73 1.29 -0.16
N GLN A 233 1.94 0.61 0.66
CA GLN A 233 2.27 0.36 2.07
C GLN A 233 3.52 -0.53 2.18
N SER A 234 4.32 -0.35 3.24
CA SER A 234 5.56 -1.09 3.45
C SER A 234 5.35 -2.62 3.38
N VAL A 235 4.34 -3.14 4.08
CA VAL A 235 3.99 -4.56 4.10
C VAL A 235 3.66 -5.14 2.72
N GLN A 236 2.98 -4.37 1.87
CA GLN A 236 2.66 -4.81 0.50
C GLN A 236 3.93 -4.92 -0.34
N SER A 237 4.84 -3.96 -0.19
CA SER A 237 6.13 -3.96 -0.89
C SER A 237 7.03 -5.12 -0.45
N LEU A 238 7.04 -5.43 0.85
CA LEU A 238 7.78 -6.56 1.40
C LEU A 238 7.24 -7.91 0.88
N TRP A 239 5.92 -8.09 0.89
CA TRP A 239 5.30 -9.30 0.34
C TRP A 239 5.52 -9.43 -1.17
N GLN A 240 5.39 -8.35 -1.95
CA GLN A 240 5.71 -8.40 -3.38
C GLN A 240 7.13 -8.90 -3.64
N ARG A 241 8.11 -8.40 -2.87
CA ARG A 241 9.50 -8.86 -2.95
C ARG A 241 9.63 -10.33 -2.61
N ALA A 242 9.02 -10.78 -1.51
CA ALA A 242 9.06 -12.17 -1.06
C ALA A 242 8.46 -13.11 -2.10
N LEU A 243 7.30 -12.76 -2.67
CA LEU A 243 6.63 -13.54 -3.70
C LEU A 243 7.42 -13.63 -5.01
N GLN A 244 8.29 -12.66 -5.29
CA GLN A 244 9.21 -12.66 -6.44
C GLN A 244 10.54 -13.37 -6.13
N GLY A 245 10.70 -13.95 -4.94
CA GLY A 245 11.93 -14.60 -4.52
C GLY A 245 13.06 -13.62 -4.14
N SER A 246 12.78 -12.31 -4.13
CA SER A 246 13.75 -11.30 -3.71
C SER A 246 13.68 -11.07 -2.20
N THR A 247 14.82 -10.71 -1.61
CA THR A 247 14.95 -10.41 -0.18
C THR A 247 15.68 -9.08 -0.04
N VAL A 248 15.29 -8.28 0.96
CA VAL A 248 15.97 -7.02 1.25
C VAL A 248 16.71 -7.14 2.57
N ARG A 249 17.92 -6.58 2.57
CA ARG A 249 18.83 -6.51 3.71
C ARG A 249 19.29 -5.07 3.85
N ILE A 250 19.04 -4.46 5.00
CA ILE A 250 19.35 -3.05 5.26
C ILE A 250 20.27 -2.95 6.47
N SER A 251 19.75 -3.31 7.64
CA SER A 251 20.49 -3.41 8.89
C SER A 251 19.83 -4.49 9.74
N PRO A 252 20.53 -5.05 10.73
CA PRO A 252 19.96 -6.01 11.67
C PRO A 252 18.57 -5.68 12.19
N LEU A 253 18.42 -4.50 12.77
CA LEU A 253 17.18 -4.04 13.39
C LEU A 253 16.09 -3.77 12.34
N VAL A 254 16.50 -3.24 11.19
CA VAL A 254 15.58 -3.01 10.06
C VAL A 254 15.07 -4.33 9.48
N ASP A 255 15.95 -5.31 9.34
CA ASP A 255 15.62 -6.64 8.85
C ASP A 255 14.72 -7.39 9.83
N PHE A 256 14.94 -7.21 11.14
CA PHE A 256 14.08 -7.73 12.20
C PHE A 256 12.64 -7.18 12.11
N TYR A 257 12.44 -5.86 12.13
CA TYR A 257 11.07 -5.32 12.08
C TYR A 257 10.39 -5.58 10.73
N ASN A 258 11.16 -5.64 9.62
CA ASN A 258 10.62 -6.05 8.32
C ASN A 258 10.19 -7.51 8.32
N ALA A 259 10.92 -8.39 9.01
CA ALA A 259 10.51 -9.77 9.22
C ALA A 259 9.22 -9.85 10.05
N LEU A 260 9.08 -9.06 11.12
CA LEU A 260 7.82 -8.98 11.88
C LEU A 260 6.66 -8.49 11.00
N SER A 261 6.90 -7.48 10.16
CA SER A 261 5.91 -6.97 9.20
C SER A 261 5.41 -8.05 8.24
N ILE A 262 6.29 -8.94 7.76
CA ILE A 262 5.93 -10.08 6.91
C ILE A 262 5.19 -11.15 7.72
N ARG A 263 5.77 -11.58 8.86
CA ARG A 263 5.26 -12.66 9.70
C ARG A 263 3.83 -12.42 10.15
N HIS A 264 3.52 -11.18 10.49
CA HIS A 264 2.22 -10.75 11.00
C HIS A 264 1.34 -10.07 9.95
N THR A 265 1.87 -9.82 8.75
CA THR A 265 1.22 -9.06 7.67
C THR A 265 0.65 -7.72 8.16
N ILE A 266 1.51 -6.94 8.80
CA ILE A 266 1.21 -5.59 9.31
C ILE A 266 2.26 -4.60 8.79
N THR A 267 1.93 -3.32 8.80
CA THR A 267 2.91 -2.28 8.52
C THR A 267 3.77 -2.05 9.75
N GLY A 268 5.08 -1.98 9.54
CA GLY A 268 6.04 -1.66 10.57
C GLY A 268 7.02 -0.60 10.08
N GLY A 269 7.52 0.19 11.02
CA GLY A 269 8.54 1.23 10.80
C GLY A 269 9.39 1.42 12.05
N GLY A 270 10.46 2.18 11.92
CA GLY A 270 11.37 2.44 13.03
C GLY A 270 12.03 3.80 12.93
N PHE A 271 12.25 4.43 14.08
CA PHE A 271 12.87 5.74 14.20
C PHE A 271 14.05 5.71 15.15
N ASP A 272 15.14 6.37 14.77
CA ASP A 272 16.27 6.62 15.67
C ASP A 272 15.91 7.71 16.69
N LEU A 273 15.84 7.33 17.96
CA LEU A 273 15.44 8.24 19.04
C LEU A 273 16.48 9.31 19.34
N GLN A 274 17.76 9.10 19.00
CA GLN A 274 18.82 10.09 19.22
C GLN A 274 18.80 11.17 18.12
N ALA A 275 18.30 10.81 16.94
CA ALA A 275 18.17 11.71 15.79
C ALA A 275 16.89 12.57 15.80
N LEU A 276 15.91 12.25 16.65
CA LEU A 276 14.62 12.95 16.69
C LEU A 276 14.58 14.04 17.78
N PRO A 277 14.25 15.30 17.42
CA PRO A 277 13.96 16.35 18.41
C PRO A 277 12.54 16.23 18.98
N GLY A 278 12.36 16.61 20.25
CA GLY A 278 11.05 16.88 20.83
C GLY A 278 10.14 15.65 20.92
N LYS A 279 8.89 15.75 20.49
CA LYS A 279 7.97 14.61 20.44
C LYS A 279 7.89 14.04 19.02
N LEU A 280 7.88 12.72 18.88
CA LEU A 280 7.45 12.06 17.66
C LEU A 280 5.93 12.08 17.62
N GLU A 281 5.34 12.63 16.56
CA GLU A 281 3.89 12.76 16.44
C GLU A 281 3.37 12.08 15.19
N LEU A 282 2.25 11.38 15.32
CA LEU A 282 1.40 11.03 14.18
C LEU A 282 0.29 12.08 14.11
N ARG A 283 0.28 12.91 13.06
CA ARG A 283 -0.70 13.99 12.89
C ARG A 283 -1.12 14.16 11.44
N ARG A 284 -2.10 15.01 11.19
CA ARG A 284 -2.39 15.46 9.81
C ARG A 284 -1.38 16.52 9.39
N SER A 285 -0.91 16.43 8.15
CA SER A 285 -0.02 17.43 7.55
C SER A 285 -0.72 18.79 7.46
N ARG A 286 0.04 19.86 7.63
CA ARG A 286 -0.40 21.25 7.72
C ARG A 286 0.23 22.08 6.59
N PRO A 287 -0.34 23.25 6.26
CA PRO A 287 0.29 24.14 5.29
C PRO A 287 1.75 24.47 5.66
N GLY A 288 2.66 24.28 4.71
CA GLY A 288 4.10 24.48 4.91
C GLY A 288 4.87 23.20 5.23
N ASP A 289 4.20 22.07 5.51
CA ASP A 289 4.90 20.80 5.67
C ASP A 289 5.62 20.37 4.39
N ALA A 290 6.81 19.80 4.57
CA ALA A 290 7.62 19.30 3.48
C ALA A 290 8.24 17.94 3.81
N PHE A 291 8.48 17.13 2.78
CA PHE A 291 9.02 15.79 2.87
C PHE A 291 10.28 15.67 2.02
N LEU A 292 11.35 15.16 2.62
CA LEU A 292 12.60 14.84 1.94
C LEU A 292 12.78 13.32 1.85
N ALA A 293 12.54 12.77 0.66
CA ALA A 293 12.70 11.34 0.44
C ALA A 293 14.17 10.89 0.58
N LEU A 294 14.38 9.64 1.00
CA LEU A 294 15.72 9.03 1.14
C LEU A 294 16.56 9.12 -0.14
N ASP A 295 15.92 8.91 -1.28
CA ASP A 295 16.50 8.88 -2.62
C ASP A 295 16.51 10.26 -3.33
N ALA A 296 16.07 11.32 -2.64
CA ALA A 296 16.01 12.66 -3.22
C ALA A 296 17.42 13.21 -3.52
N ARG A 297 17.62 13.69 -4.76
CA ARG A 297 18.81 14.43 -5.19
C ARG A 297 18.67 15.96 -5.03
N GLY A 298 17.52 16.42 -4.54
CA GLY A 298 17.18 17.83 -4.32
C GLY A 298 16.65 18.08 -2.91
N GLY A 299 16.13 19.28 -2.65
CA GLY A 299 15.59 19.67 -1.35
C GLY A 299 14.20 19.09 -1.04
N PRO A 300 13.65 19.38 0.15
CA PRO A 300 12.33 18.92 0.56
C PRO A 300 11.23 19.35 -0.42
N THR A 301 10.24 18.48 -0.59
CA THR A 301 9.07 18.73 -1.46
C THR A 301 7.84 19.03 -0.62
N PRO A 302 6.97 19.98 -1.03
CA PRO A 302 5.74 20.27 -0.28
C PRO A 302 4.84 19.04 -0.15
N VAL A 303 4.25 18.89 1.04
CA VAL A 303 3.27 17.84 1.35
C VAL A 303 1.88 18.44 1.28
N ALA A 304 0.90 17.70 0.72
CA ALA A 304 -0.47 18.20 0.66
C ALA A 304 -1.05 18.26 2.08
N GLU A 305 -1.94 19.21 2.35
CA GLU A 305 -2.60 19.33 3.65
C GLU A 305 -3.52 18.13 3.92
N GLY A 306 -3.54 17.67 5.17
CA GLY A 306 -4.46 16.65 5.64
C GLY A 306 -4.00 15.20 5.53
N GLU A 307 -2.78 14.94 5.08
CA GLU A 307 -2.15 13.62 5.03
C GLU A 307 -1.80 13.14 6.45
N VAL A 308 -2.26 11.95 6.85
CA VAL A 308 -1.82 11.31 8.09
C VAL A 308 -0.34 10.97 7.96
N SER A 309 0.53 11.61 8.76
CA SER A 309 1.98 11.57 8.59
C SER A 309 2.71 11.59 9.93
N TYR A 310 3.82 10.88 10.00
CA TYR A 310 4.76 11.01 11.12
C TYR A 310 5.59 12.28 10.97
N THR A 311 5.79 13.00 12.07
CA THR A 311 6.58 14.24 12.18
C THR A 311 7.32 14.24 13.52
N ALA A 312 8.29 15.14 13.70
CA ALA A 312 8.86 15.40 15.00
C ALA A 312 8.72 16.88 15.37
N GLU A 313 8.44 17.16 16.64
CA GLU A 313 8.39 18.52 17.17
C GLU A 313 9.76 19.19 17.00
N GLY A 314 9.78 20.36 16.36
CA GLY A 314 11.03 21.05 16.04
C GLY A 314 11.80 20.45 14.86
N ALA A 315 11.21 19.53 14.09
CA ALA A 315 11.81 19.06 12.84
C ALA A 315 12.10 20.22 11.88
N SER A 316 13.30 20.20 11.29
CA SER A 316 13.78 21.26 10.40
C SER A 316 13.00 21.30 9.09
N GLN A 317 12.45 22.46 8.75
CA GLN A 317 11.83 22.68 7.43
C GLN A 317 12.82 22.51 6.27
N ALA A 318 14.12 22.73 6.51
CA ALA A 318 15.16 22.54 5.51
C ALA A 318 15.49 21.06 5.26
N GLU A 319 15.19 20.19 6.23
CA GLU A 319 15.36 18.73 6.12
C GLU A 319 14.03 18.01 5.84
N GLY A 320 12.92 18.74 5.87
CA GLY A 320 11.56 18.23 5.78
C GLY A 320 10.96 18.00 7.16
N SER A 321 9.84 18.65 7.45
CA SER A 321 9.10 18.47 8.70
C SER A 321 8.38 17.12 8.80
N ILE A 322 8.12 16.47 7.67
CA ILE A 322 7.46 15.16 7.61
C ILE A 322 8.51 14.06 7.54
N LEU A 323 8.41 13.11 8.47
CA LEU A 323 9.30 11.96 8.58
C LEU A 323 8.78 10.76 7.81
N THR A 324 7.47 10.55 7.75
CA THR A 324 6.85 9.48 6.97
C THR A 324 5.47 9.93 6.51
N ARG A 325 5.16 9.78 5.23
CA ARG A 325 3.87 10.17 4.66
C ARG A 325 2.85 9.05 4.75
N HIS A 326 1.56 9.38 4.74
CA HIS A 326 0.45 8.43 4.63
C HIS A 326 0.55 7.20 5.55
N LEU A 327 0.81 7.45 6.84
CA LEU A 327 1.03 6.48 7.89
C LEU A 327 2.29 5.62 7.68
N ALA A 328 2.27 4.66 6.76
CA ALA A 328 3.35 3.68 6.59
C ALA A 328 3.96 3.68 5.17
N TYR A 329 4.05 4.85 4.53
CA TYR A 329 4.80 5.02 3.28
C TYR A 329 6.32 5.20 3.54
N LYS A 330 7.09 5.60 2.52
CA LYS A 330 8.53 5.86 2.60
C LYS A 330 8.86 6.85 3.73
N GLN A 331 9.85 6.47 4.53
CA GLN A 331 10.48 7.31 5.55
C GLN A 331 11.40 8.36 4.89
N SER A 332 11.64 9.46 5.62
CA SER A 332 12.58 10.53 5.29
C SER A 332 14.00 10.18 5.74
N LYS A 333 14.99 11.03 5.42
CA LYS A 333 16.34 10.91 5.99
C LYS A 333 16.40 11.21 7.48
N THR A 334 15.54 12.12 7.96
CA THR A 334 15.49 12.50 9.37
C THR A 334 14.85 11.39 10.20
N GLY A 335 15.47 11.06 11.33
CA GLY A 335 15.01 9.95 12.20
C GLY A 335 15.23 8.56 11.62
N LEU A 336 15.99 8.42 10.53
CA LEU A 336 16.30 7.13 9.94
C LEU A 336 17.20 6.30 10.87
N ILE A 337 16.89 5.01 11.00
CA ILE A 337 17.79 4.06 11.66
C ILE A 337 19.05 3.88 10.81
N VAL A 338 20.19 4.21 11.40
CA VAL A 338 21.53 4.10 10.80
C VAL A 338 22.35 3.03 11.54
N PRO A 339 23.47 2.55 10.98
CA PRO A 339 24.30 1.53 11.62
C PRO A 339 24.70 1.89 13.07
N GLU A 340 24.85 3.18 13.37
CA GLU A 340 25.22 3.70 14.70
C GLU A 340 24.04 3.82 15.68
N SER A 341 22.79 3.63 15.23
CA SER A 341 21.61 3.73 16.10
C SER A 341 21.63 2.64 17.17
N SER A 342 21.54 3.05 18.44
CA SER A 342 21.43 2.14 19.59
C SER A 342 20.08 2.19 20.30
N ASP A 343 19.36 3.30 20.16
CA ASP A 343 18.05 3.50 20.79
C ASP A 343 17.03 3.89 19.74
N VAL A 344 15.98 3.09 19.62
CA VAL A 344 14.99 3.22 18.56
C VAL A 344 13.58 3.08 19.09
N LEU A 345 12.65 3.63 18.33
CA LEU A 345 11.23 3.39 18.50
C LEU A 345 10.72 2.66 17.28
N LEU A 346 10.21 1.45 17.49
CA LEU A 346 9.53 0.67 16.46
C LEU A 346 8.02 0.87 16.59
N VAL A 347 7.36 1.15 15.47
CA VAL A 347 5.92 1.28 15.37
C VAL A 347 5.38 0.18 14.48
N PHE A 348 4.25 -0.42 14.88
CA PHE A 348 3.51 -1.36 14.07
C PHE A 348 2.04 -0.96 14.09
N GLU A 349 1.51 -0.57 12.94
CA GLU A 349 0.11 -0.19 12.83
C GLU A 349 -0.76 -1.43 12.56
N LEU A 350 -1.89 -1.53 13.25
CA LEU A 350 -2.83 -2.63 13.14
C LEU A 350 -4.21 -2.08 12.77
N PRO A 351 -4.81 -2.54 11.65
CA PRO A 351 -6.25 -2.45 11.44
C PRO A 351 -6.97 -3.21 12.56
N PRO A 352 -8.16 -2.78 12.97
CA PRO A 352 -8.84 -3.36 14.14
C PRO A 352 -9.13 -4.86 13.98
N ASP A 353 -9.37 -5.36 12.76
CA ASP A 353 -9.57 -6.80 12.50
C ASP A 353 -8.34 -7.66 12.83
N LEU A 354 -7.15 -7.06 12.91
CA LEU A 354 -5.92 -7.75 13.23
C LEU A 354 -5.56 -7.67 14.71
N VAL A 355 -6.07 -6.71 15.46
CA VAL A 355 -5.54 -6.38 16.79
C VAL A 355 -5.62 -7.57 17.74
N ASP A 356 -6.81 -8.13 17.95
CA ASP A 356 -7.02 -9.23 18.91
C ASP A 356 -6.23 -10.50 18.55
N ARG A 357 -5.98 -10.70 17.26
CA ARG A 357 -5.30 -11.90 16.73
C ARG A 357 -3.78 -11.75 16.64
N VAL A 358 -3.30 -10.56 16.29
CA VAL A 358 -1.90 -10.30 15.93
C VAL A 358 -1.13 -9.65 17.06
N ALA A 359 -1.74 -8.73 17.82
CA ALA A 359 -1.04 -7.97 18.85
C ALA A 359 -0.35 -8.88 19.89
N PRO A 360 -0.99 -9.95 20.44
CA PRO A 360 -0.33 -10.81 21.43
C PRO A 360 0.96 -11.45 20.91
N ALA A 361 0.93 -12.01 19.70
CA ALA A 361 2.09 -12.68 19.10
C ALA A 361 3.18 -11.68 18.65
N LEU A 362 2.78 -10.51 18.17
CA LEU A 362 3.70 -9.43 17.84
C LEU A 362 4.47 -8.96 19.08
N ILE A 363 3.77 -8.76 20.20
CA ILE A 363 4.38 -8.32 21.47
C ILE A 363 5.36 -9.37 21.98
N GLU A 364 5.01 -10.66 21.90
CA GLU A 364 5.93 -11.75 22.24
C GLU A 364 7.19 -11.73 21.37
N ASP A 365 7.03 -11.62 20.05
CA ASP A 365 8.18 -11.54 19.13
C ASP A 365 9.04 -10.29 19.42
N LEU A 366 8.44 -9.14 19.74
CA LEU A 366 9.16 -7.92 20.12
C LEU A 366 9.95 -8.08 21.42
N ARG A 367 9.33 -8.69 22.45
CA ARG A 367 9.99 -8.99 23.72
C ARG A 367 11.10 -10.04 23.59
N SER A 368 11.09 -10.82 22.50
CA SER A 368 12.14 -11.79 22.18
C SER A 368 13.39 -11.18 21.52
N LEU A 369 13.34 -9.89 21.16
CA LEU A 369 14.43 -9.20 20.46
C LEU A 369 15.78 -9.28 21.21
N PRO A 370 15.86 -9.05 22.54
CA PRO A 370 17.13 -9.14 23.26
C PRO A 370 17.82 -10.50 23.13
N GLN A 371 17.06 -11.58 23.09
CA GLN A 371 17.58 -12.95 23.00
C GLN A 371 18.15 -13.30 21.61
N LEU A 372 17.86 -12.48 20.60
CA LEU A 372 18.42 -12.61 19.26
C LEU A 372 19.82 -11.99 19.13
N TYR A 373 20.25 -11.19 20.09
CA TYR A 373 21.63 -10.71 20.16
C TYR A 373 22.57 -11.76 20.78
N ASP A 374 23.87 -11.66 20.46
CA ASP A 374 24.90 -12.48 21.10
C ASP A 374 25.10 -12.12 22.58
N GLU A 375 25.80 -12.98 23.32
CA GLU A 375 26.14 -12.74 24.73
C GLU A 375 26.84 -11.38 24.90
N GLY A 376 26.27 -10.50 25.74
CA GLY A 376 26.81 -9.16 26.02
C GLY A 376 25.97 -7.97 25.51
N SER A 377 24.85 -8.21 24.82
CA SER A 377 23.90 -7.14 24.49
C SER A 377 23.11 -6.70 25.73
N GLU A 378 23.08 -5.39 25.97
CA GLU A 378 22.24 -4.74 27.00
C GLU A 378 20.87 -4.35 26.44
N ALA A 379 20.44 -4.98 25.34
CA ALA A 379 19.18 -4.67 24.68
C ALA A 379 18.00 -4.81 25.64
N GLN A 380 17.24 -3.73 25.79
CA GLN A 380 16.00 -3.70 26.57
C GLN A 380 14.85 -3.31 25.65
N VAL A 381 13.66 -3.85 25.95
CA VAL A 381 12.44 -3.59 25.17
C VAL A 381 11.30 -3.28 26.13
N VAL A 382 10.63 -2.16 25.90
CA VAL A 382 9.38 -1.78 26.55
C VAL A 382 8.32 -1.66 25.47
N VAL A 383 7.25 -2.45 25.61
CA VAL A 383 6.14 -2.45 24.65
C VAL A 383 4.93 -1.73 25.24
N SER A 384 4.24 -0.96 24.40
CA SER A 384 3.02 -0.24 24.72
C SER A 384 2.02 -0.34 23.58
N LEU A 385 0.74 -0.19 23.88
CA LEU A 385 -0.33 -0.13 22.89
C LEU A 385 -0.89 1.30 22.87
N VAL A 386 -0.84 1.92 21.70
CA VAL A 386 -1.39 3.25 21.45
C VAL A 386 -2.69 3.13 20.68
N ASN A 387 -3.73 3.80 21.18
CA ASN A 387 -5.05 3.90 20.55
C ASN A 387 -5.75 5.17 21.04
N ARG A 388 -7.03 5.36 20.69
CA ARG A 388 -7.78 6.56 21.08
C ARG A 388 -7.88 6.75 22.60
N ASP A 389 -7.96 5.67 23.38
CA ASP A 389 -8.09 5.74 24.84
C ASP A 389 -6.74 6.02 25.53
N SER A 390 -5.63 5.66 24.89
CA SER A 390 -4.27 5.90 25.35
C SER A 390 -3.39 6.37 24.18
N PRO A 391 -3.50 7.64 23.76
CA PRO A 391 -2.92 8.14 22.50
C PRO A 391 -1.43 8.45 22.58
N LYS A 392 -0.80 8.29 23.75
CA LYS A 392 0.56 8.76 24.04
C LYS A 392 1.39 7.72 24.80
N VAL A 393 2.67 7.65 24.46
CA VAL A 393 3.71 6.92 25.19
C VAL A 393 4.81 7.90 25.56
N ASP A 394 5.05 8.09 26.86
CA ASP A 394 6.20 8.85 27.34
C ASP A 394 7.47 8.00 27.21
N LEU A 395 8.54 8.58 26.66
CA LEU A 395 9.82 7.90 26.52
C LEU A 395 10.68 8.14 27.76
N PRO A 396 11.40 7.12 28.25
CA PRO A 396 12.22 7.25 29.46
C PRO A 396 13.48 8.07 29.15
N THR A 397 13.38 9.40 29.16
CA THR A 397 14.51 10.30 28.92
C THR A 397 15.36 10.48 30.17
N SER A 398 16.70 10.49 30.04
CA SER A 398 17.59 10.95 31.12
C SER A 398 17.39 12.45 31.35
N ALA A 399 16.98 12.84 32.56
CA ALA A 399 16.78 14.24 32.96
C ALA A 399 18.08 15.06 32.99
#